data_AF-A0A842VW13-F1
#
_entry.id   AF-A0A842VW13-F1
#
_cell.length_a   1.000
_cell.length_b   1.000
_cell.length_c   1.000
_cell.angle_alpha   90.00
_cell.angle_beta   90.00
_cell.angle_gamma   90.00
#
_symmetry.space_group_name_H-M   'P 1'
#
loop_
_entity.id
_entity.type
_entity.pdbx_description
1 polymer ?
#
loop_
_entity_poly.entity_id
_entity_poly.type
_entity_poly.pdbx_seq_one_letter_code
_entity_poly.pdbx_strand_id
1 'polypeptide(L)' 'MVNLKIGCAGWAYDDWKGSFYPKSLPPEDRLTHYAKYFNFIEVNTTFYNSPSQAITKTWNDKT' A
#
# COMPACT_ATOMS: atom_id res chain seq x y z
N MET A 1 -26.46 0.56 9.61
CA MET A 1 -25.23 -0.18 9.94
C MET A 1 -24.05 0.64 9.47
N VAL A 2 -22.97 0.70 10.25
CA VAL A 2 -21.76 1.47 9.92
C VAL A 2 -20.83 0.60 9.08
N ASN A 3 -20.32 1.12 7.96
CA ASN A 3 -19.31 0.45 7.14
C ASN A 3 -17.92 0.91 7.60
N LEU A 4 -17.27 0.13 8.45
CA LEU A 4 -15.94 0.43 8.99
C LEU A 4 -14.85 -0.09 8.05
N LYS A 5 -13.93 0.79 7.64
CA LYS A 5 -12.72 0.42 6.89
C LYS A 5 -11.50 0.55 7.80
N ILE A 6 -10.67 -0.48 7.82
CA ILE A 6 -9.44 -0.56 8.64
C ILE A 6 -8.25 -0.77 7.70
N GLY A 7 -7.15 -0.08 7.99
CA GLY A 7 -5.89 -0.16 7.25
C GLY A 7 -4.76 0.57 7.96
N CYS A 8 -3.57 0.53 7.37
CA CYS A 8 -2.35 1.15 7.86
C CYS A 8 -2.07 2.50 7.18
N ALA A 9 -1.16 3.28 7.77
CA ALA A 9 -0.65 4.54 7.23
C ALA A 9 0.53 4.35 6.27
N GLY A 10 0.36 3.48 5.27
CA GLY A 10 1.39 3.14 4.29
C GLY A 10 1.58 1.63 4.11
N TRP A 11 2.37 1.25 3.11
CA TRP A 11 2.66 -0.15 2.74
C TRP A 11 4.13 -0.41 2.38
N ALA A 12 4.98 0.62 2.35
CA ALA A 12 6.33 0.52 1.79
C ALA A 12 7.40 0.31 2.88
N TYR A 13 7.18 -0.63 3.80
CA TYR A 13 8.06 -0.85 4.96
C TYR A 13 8.93 -2.10 4.81
N ASP A 14 10.24 -1.96 5.02
CA ASP A 14 11.17 -3.09 5.04
C ASP A 14 11.02 -3.97 6.27
N ASP A 15 10.69 -3.38 7.42
CA ASP A 15 10.53 -4.08 8.71
C ASP A 15 9.38 -5.10 8.70
N TRP A 16 8.49 -5.03 7.71
CA TRP A 16 7.39 -5.97 7.51
C TRP A 16 7.83 -7.25 6.80
N LYS A 17 9.06 -7.32 6.26
CA LYS A 17 9.62 -8.53 5.65
C LYS A 17 9.78 -9.64 6.71
N GLY A 18 9.26 -10.82 6.39
CA GLY A 18 9.29 -12.01 7.23
C GLY A 18 8.16 -12.10 8.25
N SER A 19 7.45 -11.00 8.53
CA SER A 19 6.28 -10.97 9.43
C SER A 19 4.98 -10.88 8.63
N PHE A 20 4.83 -9.83 7.83
CA PHE A 20 3.67 -9.61 6.96
C PHE A 20 4.01 -9.90 5.49
N TYR A 21 5.14 -9.39 5.00
CA TYR A 21 5.62 -9.68 3.64
C TYR A 21 6.45 -10.96 3.60
N PRO A 22 6.26 -11.85 2.62
CA PRO A 22 7.21 -12.93 2.35
C PRO A 22 8.63 -12.38 2.19
N LYS A 23 9.64 -13.11 2.67
CA LYS A 23 11.05 -12.65 2.63
C LYS A 23 11.55 -12.35 1.22
N SER A 24 11.03 -13.08 0.23
CA SER A 24 11.36 -12.92 -1.19
C SER A 24 10.44 -11.97 -1.94
N LEU A 25 9.49 -11.30 -1.27
CA LEU A 25 8.57 -10.38 -1.93
C LEU A 25 9.34 -9.11 -2.36
N PRO A 26 9.36 -8.79 -3.66
CA PRO A 26 10.04 -7.59 -4.11
C PRO A 26 9.26 -6.33 -3.68
N PRO A 27 9.94 -5.19 -3.42
CA PRO A 27 9.30 -3.98 -2.90
C PRO A 27 8.13 -3.46 -3.75
N GLU A 28 8.24 -3.58 -5.07
CA GLU A 28 7.22 -3.15 -6.02
C GLU A 28 5.90 -3.92 -5.87
N ASP A 29 5.92 -5.15 -5.38
CA ASP A 29 4.72 -6.00 -5.22
C ASP A 29 4.07 -5.85 -3.85
N ARG A 30 4.63 -5.04 -2.95
CA ARG A 30 4.10 -4.84 -1.59
C ARG A 30 2.69 -4.28 -1.57
N LEU A 31 2.36 -3.37 -2.49
CA LEU A 31 1.01 -2.82 -2.58
C LEU A 31 0.00 -3.90 -2.96
N THR A 32 0.32 -4.68 -4.00
CA THR A 32 -0.48 -5.82 -4.45
C THR A 32 -0.64 -6.87 -3.36
N HIS A 33 0.41 -7.11 -2.57
CA HIS A 33 0.33 -8.01 -1.43
C HIS A 33 -0.57 -7.45 -0.33
N TYR A 34 -0.40 -6.19 0.04
CA TYR A 34 -1.20 -5.52 1.07
C TYR A 34 -2.70 -5.49 0.72
N ALA A 35 -3.03 -5.21 -0.54
CA ALA A 35 -4.40 -5.14 -1.05
C ALA A 35 -5.17 -6.47 -0.93
N LYS A 36 -4.48 -7.61 -0.76
CA LYS A 36 -5.13 -8.92 -0.50
C LYS A 36 -5.75 -9.01 0.89
N TYR A 37 -5.32 -8.18 1.84
CA TYR A 37 -5.72 -8.26 3.25
C TYR A 37 -6.51 -7.06 3.72
N PHE A 38 -6.27 -5.87 3.16
CA PHE A 38 -6.93 -4.62 3.56
C PHE A 38 -7.49 -3.85 2.38
N ASN A 39 -8.74 -3.39 2.50
CA ASN A 39 -9.45 -2.59 1.49
C ASN A 39 -9.31 -1.07 1.71
N PHE A 40 -8.34 -0.67 2.54
CA PHE A 40 -8.09 0.72 2.89
C PHE A 40 -6.62 0.92 3.29
N ILE A 41 -6.10 2.10 2.95
CA ILE A 41 -4.74 2.53 3.26
C ILE A 41 -4.70 4.07 3.25
N GLU A 42 -3.94 4.66 4.16
CA GLU A 42 -3.64 6.10 4.11
C GLU A 42 -2.32 6.32 3.36
N VAL A 43 -2.29 7.35 2.53
CA VAL A 43 -1.12 7.73 1.72
C VAL A 43 -0.83 9.21 1.96
N ASN A 44 0.40 9.53 2.38
CA ASN A 44 0.81 10.89 2.70
C ASN A 44 1.73 11.53 1.64
N THR A 45 1.90 10.91 0.46
CA THR A 45 2.82 11.41 -0.58
C THR A 45 2.59 12.88 -0.92
N THR A 46 1.32 13.31 -0.97
CA THR A 46 0.93 14.71 -1.26
C THR A 46 1.45 15.73 -0.25
N PHE A 47 1.79 15.32 0.97
CA PHE A 47 2.45 16.19 1.95
C PHE A 47 3.84 16.64 1.48
N TYR A 48 4.56 15.76 0.77
CA TYR A 48 5.90 16.04 0.27
C TYR A 48 5.88 16.57 -1.16
N ASN A 49 5.07 15.97 -2.03
CA ASN A 49 4.84 16.42 -3.39
C ASN A 49 3.62 15.73 -4.00
N SER A 50 2.92 16.40 -4.92
CA SER A 50 1.82 15.77 -5.66
C SER A 50 2.37 14.62 -6.53
N PRO A 51 1.82 13.39 -6.42
CA PRO A 51 2.23 12.29 -7.29
C PRO A 51 1.81 12.56 -8.74
N SER A 52 2.60 12.08 -9.70
CA SER A 52 2.21 12.13 -11.11
C SER A 52 1.04 11.19 -11.39
N GLN A 53 0.31 11.44 -12.47
CA GLN A 53 -0.78 10.54 -12.91
C GLN A 53 -0.28 9.11 -13.16
N ALA A 54 0.96 8.93 -13.62
CA ALA A 54 1.55 7.61 -13.84
C ALA A 54 1.73 6.84 -12.52
N ILE A 55 2.12 7.54 -11.44
CA ILE A 55 2.26 6.95 -10.11
C ILE A 55 0.90 6.52 -9.57
N THR A 56 -0.10 7.41 -9.60
CA THR A 56 -1.45 7.09 -9.10
C THR A 56 -2.12 6.00 -9.91
N LYS A 57 -1.91 5.96 -11.24
CA LYS A 57 -2.35 4.86 -12.10
C LYS A 57 -1.70 3.53 -11.69
N THR A 58 -0.39 3.54 -11.41
CA THR A 58 0.32 2.33 -10.96
C THR A 58 -0.23 1.82 -9.63
N TRP A 59 -0.60 2.72 -8.70
CA TRP A 59 -1.26 2.32 -7.46
C TRP A 59 -2.60 1.66 -7.74
N ASN A 60 -3.43 2.27 -8.59
CA ASN A 60 -4.72 1.72 -9.00
C ASN A 60 -4.59 0.37 -9.71
N ASP A 61 -3.60 0.18 -10.57
CA ASP A 61 -3.39 -1.09 -11.28
C ASP A 61 -2.90 -2.22 -10.32
N LYS A 62 -2.40 -1.87 -9.13
CA LYS A 62 -1.87 -2.79 -8.11
C LYS A 62 -2.83 -3.06 -6.95
N THR A 63 -4.01 -2.43 -6.94
CA THR A 63 -5.05 -2.61 -5.93
C THR A 63 -6.33 -3.09 -6.59
#